data_AF-A0A3B9T4K5-F1
#
_entry.id   AF-A0A3B9T4K5-F1
#
_cell.length_a   1.000
_cell.length_b   1.000
_cell.length_c   1.000
_cell.angle_alpha   90.00
_cell.angle_beta   90.00
_cell.angle_gamma   90.00
#
_symmetry.space_group_name_H-M   'P 1'
#
loop_
_entity.id
_entity.type
_entity.pdbx_description
1 polymer ?
#
loop_
_entity_poly.entity_id
_entity_poly.type
_entity_poly.pdbx_seq_one_letter_code
_entity_poly.pdbx_strand_id
1 'polypeptide(L)'
;MNTERKIEMASANGRRKNNSNGAVLPIAIIAVAGIALGITFIVRGNVNRSRISSNDLIAEQTTSTTTTEVTTTTTEITTTTTAPLPPGSVTGISLTFYSAQLHVGDAPVMPWVTMTPEDATDVSEKWESTDESVATVDEYGHITPVGDGACIIRVTSVNNPAVFAEVSVTVGDAAAAAAATTTTTTANQTAARTDIEVKDGITYVQGVLIANKTYPLPADYNPGGLTPETQAAFDEMAADAAKDGLSLSICSGFRSYELQNQLYTNYCNRDGKAAADRYSARPGHSEHQTGLAMDINMASDAFNDTPEAKWLAENCWKYGFIIRYPQGKEEITGYKYESWHCRYLGKEWAKTIFDSGKTLEEYFNIDSKYQE
;
A
#
# COMPACT_ATOMS: atom_id res chain seq x y z
N MET A 1 12.80 -74.97 -23.35
CA MET A 1 13.71 -74.33 -22.38
C MET A 1 12.92 -73.17 -21.78
N ASN A 2 12.08 -73.34 -20.75
CA ASN A 2 12.40 -73.58 -19.33
C ASN A 2 13.61 -72.73 -18.87
N THR A 3 13.54 -71.85 -17.87
CA THR A 3 12.86 -72.05 -16.58
C THR A 3 12.65 -70.71 -15.85
N GLU A 4 11.53 -70.60 -15.14
CA GLU A 4 11.26 -69.69 -14.02
C GLU A 4 12.28 -69.84 -12.88
N ARG A 5 12.46 -68.82 -12.03
CA ARG A 5 12.63 -69.01 -10.57
C ARG A 5 12.06 -67.83 -9.76
N LYS A 6 10.90 -68.10 -9.15
CA LYS A 6 10.48 -67.60 -7.83
C LYS A 6 11.55 -67.90 -6.78
N ILE A 7 11.74 -67.00 -5.80
CA ILE A 7 11.86 -67.38 -4.38
C ILE A 7 11.13 -66.32 -3.52
N GLU A 8 10.13 -66.81 -2.81
CA GLU A 8 9.39 -66.24 -1.69
C GLU A 8 9.85 -67.03 -0.44
N MET A 9 10.11 -66.37 0.69
CA MET A 9 10.01 -66.88 2.08
C MET A 9 10.19 -65.67 3.02
N ALA A 10 9.18 -65.16 3.73
CA ALA A 10 8.39 -65.71 4.85
C ALA A 10 9.06 -65.61 6.24
N SER A 11 8.40 -64.81 7.10
CA SER A 11 8.14 -65.01 8.53
C SER A 11 9.29 -64.94 9.56
N ALA A 12 9.18 -64.04 10.54
CA ALA A 12 8.75 -64.43 11.90
C ALA A 12 8.64 -63.25 12.90
N ASN A 13 7.47 -63.21 13.53
CA ASN A 13 7.10 -62.70 14.85
C ASN A 13 8.22 -62.41 15.88
N GLY A 14 8.05 -61.29 16.59
CA GLY A 14 8.74 -61.00 17.86
C GLY A 14 7.96 -60.00 18.72
N ARG A 15 7.06 -60.53 19.57
CA ARG A 15 6.21 -59.83 20.55
C ARG A 15 6.97 -59.69 21.89
N ARG A 16 6.97 -58.53 22.55
CA ARG A 16 7.07 -58.30 24.03
C ARG A 16 7.02 -56.79 24.32
N LYS A 17 5.92 -56.25 24.87
CA LYS A 17 5.49 -56.15 26.29
C LYS A 17 6.26 -55.12 27.14
N ASN A 18 5.53 -54.05 27.47
CA ASN A 18 5.40 -53.28 28.72
C ASN A 18 6.45 -53.45 29.82
N ASN A 19 6.93 -52.31 30.35
CA ASN A 19 6.64 -51.79 31.70
C ASN A 19 7.51 -50.52 31.91
N SER A 20 6.98 -49.35 32.24
CA SER A 20 6.29 -48.88 33.48
C SER A 20 7.22 -47.95 34.26
N ASN A 21 6.60 -47.03 35.03
CA ASN A 21 7.15 -46.11 36.04
C ASN A 21 7.48 -44.71 35.48
N GLY A 22 6.99 -43.59 36.00
CA GLY A 22 6.16 -43.28 37.17
C GLY A 22 6.27 -41.78 37.52
N ALA A 23 5.28 -41.27 38.28
CA ALA A 23 5.19 -39.95 38.97
C ALA A 23 5.04 -38.70 38.06
N VAL A 24 3.99 -37.85 38.07
CA VAL A 24 2.98 -37.30 39.02
C VAL A 24 3.46 -36.13 39.92
N LEU A 25 3.20 -34.89 39.44
CA LEU A 25 2.83 -33.58 40.11
C LEU A 25 3.79 -32.90 41.15
N PRO A 26 3.60 -31.61 41.58
CA PRO A 26 2.91 -30.43 40.99
C PRO A 26 3.63 -29.04 41.11
N ILE A 27 3.09 -28.05 40.39
CA ILE A 27 2.81 -26.61 40.68
C ILE A 27 3.64 -25.87 41.77
N ALA A 28 4.22 -24.72 41.38
CA ALA A 28 4.43 -23.58 42.29
C ALA A 28 4.16 -22.23 41.59
N ILE A 29 3.25 -21.47 42.21
CA ILE A 29 2.84 -20.09 41.93
C ILE A 29 3.89 -19.15 42.56
N ILE A 30 4.32 -18.11 41.83
CA ILE A 30 4.91 -16.92 42.46
C ILE A 30 4.21 -15.69 41.89
N ALA A 31 3.43 -15.04 42.76
CA ALA A 31 2.95 -13.67 42.62
C ALA A 31 3.79 -12.79 43.54
N VAL A 32 4.31 -11.65 43.05
CA VAL A 32 4.69 -10.52 43.91
C VAL A 32 4.39 -9.19 43.20
N ALA A 33 3.42 -8.50 43.81
CA ALA A 33 3.16 -7.06 43.98
C ALA A 33 3.91 -6.01 43.14
N GLY A 34 3.12 -5.06 42.65
CA GLY A 34 3.55 -3.81 42.03
C GLY A 34 3.96 -2.71 43.02
N ILE A 35 4.60 -1.68 42.45
CA ILE A 35 4.75 -0.35 43.03
C ILE A 35 4.56 0.66 41.90
N ALA A 36 3.51 1.48 42.01
CA ALA A 36 3.31 2.67 41.21
C ALA A 36 4.02 3.85 41.88
N LEU A 37 4.79 4.62 41.11
CA LEU A 37 5.31 5.92 41.51
C LEU A 37 5.13 6.88 40.34
N GLY A 38 4.11 7.72 40.44
CA GLY A 38 3.91 8.87 39.57
C GLY A 38 4.93 9.96 39.89
N ILE A 39 5.49 10.57 38.85
CA ILE A 39 6.28 11.80 38.97
C ILE A 39 5.66 12.83 38.03
N THR A 40 4.95 13.77 38.63
CA THR A 40 4.54 15.04 38.03
C THR A 40 5.75 15.97 38.05
N PHE A 41 6.20 16.47 36.89
CA PHE A 41 7.12 17.61 36.84
C PHE A 41 6.36 18.87 36.43
N ILE A 42 6.29 19.79 37.39
CA ILE A 42 5.83 21.17 37.24
C ILE A 42 7.00 22.00 36.67
N VAL A 43 6.73 22.73 35.59
CA VAL A 43 7.60 23.78 35.06
C VAL A 43 7.50 25.00 35.98
N ARG A 44 8.63 25.43 36.57
CA ARG A 44 8.76 26.78 37.16
C ARG A 44 10.13 27.37 36.84
N GLY A 45 10.09 28.56 36.26
CA GLY A 45 11.24 29.33 35.82
C GLY A 45 12.10 29.86 36.98
N ASN A 46 13.40 29.93 36.73
CA ASN A 46 14.36 30.61 37.58
C ASN A 46 14.53 32.05 37.11
N VAL A 47 14.05 33.00 37.92
CA VAL A 47 14.43 34.41 37.85
C VAL A 47 15.63 34.61 38.78
N ASN A 48 16.72 35.08 38.19
CA ASN A 48 17.90 35.60 38.90
C ASN A 48 17.52 36.87 39.69
N ARG A 49 17.92 36.95 40.96
CA ARG A 49 18.06 38.22 41.68
C ARG A 49 19.45 38.29 42.30
N SER A 50 20.32 39.09 41.70
CA SER A 50 21.43 39.71 42.41
C SER A 50 20.94 41.02 43.05
N ARG A 51 21.39 41.21 44.28
CA ARG A 51 21.16 42.33 45.20
C ARG A 51 21.46 43.69 44.56
N ILE A 52 20.74 44.73 44.97
CA ILE A 52 21.31 46.05 45.33
C ILE A 52 20.39 46.76 46.34
N SER A 53 21.07 47.48 47.23
CA SER A 53 20.63 48.28 48.36
C SER A 53 19.92 49.57 47.97
N SER A 54 19.19 50.11 48.93
CA SER A 54 18.24 51.22 48.92
C SER A 54 18.76 52.61 48.52
N ASN A 55 17.76 53.44 48.20
CA ASN A 55 17.62 54.89 48.31
C ASN A 55 17.76 55.76 47.04
N ASP A 56 16.58 56.26 46.67
CA ASP A 56 16.24 57.68 46.48
C ASP A 56 16.58 58.43 45.18
N LEU A 57 15.46 58.79 44.53
CA LEU A 57 15.06 60.12 44.04
C LEU A 57 15.62 60.67 42.71
N ILE A 58 14.67 60.83 41.78
CA ILE A 58 14.38 61.97 40.89
C ILE A 58 15.53 62.54 40.04
N ALA A 59 15.44 62.39 38.71
CA ALA A 59 15.25 63.50 37.75
C ALA A 59 15.55 63.04 36.31
N GLU A 60 14.74 63.55 35.38
CA GLU A 60 14.86 63.39 33.93
C GLU A 60 16.19 63.93 33.38
N GLN A 61 16.78 63.22 32.41
CA GLN A 61 17.33 63.91 31.24
C GLN A 61 17.41 63.01 30.01
N THR A 62 16.84 63.52 28.93
CA THR A 62 16.85 63.09 27.53
C THR A 62 18.25 63.15 26.92
N THR A 63 18.67 62.14 26.15
CA THR A 63 19.39 62.35 24.87
C THR A 63 19.44 61.11 23.97
N SER A 64 19.11 61.33 22.69
CA SER A 64 19.26 60.47 21.50
C SER A 64 20.69 59.94 21.33
N THR A 65 21.03 58.85 20.63
CA THR A 65 20.86 58.46 19.20
C THR A 65 21.66 57.12 19.10
N THR A 66 21.37 56.07 18.37
CA THR A 66 21.41 55.90 16.90
C THR A 66 21.11 54.42 16.60
N THR A 67 20.26 54.19 15.62
CA THR A 67 19.84 52.90 15.06
C THR A 67 20.96 52.24 14.24
N THR A 68 21.10 50.92 14.36
CA THR A 68 21.61 50.07 13.27
C THR A 68 20.68 48.87 13.14
N GLU A 69 20.02 48.78 11.99
CA GLU A 69 19.10 47.72 11.60
C GLU A 69 19.86 46.42 11.28
N VAL A 70 19.33 45.29 11.77
CA VAL A 70 19.60 43.96 11.20
C VAL A 70 18.25 43.41 10.77
N THR A 71 18.06 43.35 9.44
CA THR A 71 16.86 42.80 8.82
C THR A 71 16.99 41.28 8.79
N THR A 72 16.18 40.58 9.59
CA THR A 72 15.98 39.13 9.48
C THR A 72 14.67 38.91 8.74
N THR A 73 14.75 38.45 7.49
CA THR A 73 13.57 38.06 6.71
C THR A 73 13.07 36.71 7.23
N THR A 74 11.97 36.73 7.99
CA THR A 74 11.20 35.54 8.35
C THR A 74 10.19 35.27 7.24
N THR A 75 10.36 34.17 6.52
CA THR A 75 9.34 33.65 5.59
C THR A 75 8.22 33.01 6.41
N GLU A 76 7.06 33.66 6.49
CA GLU A 76 5.85 33.06 7.08
C GLU A 76 5.31 31.98 6.13
N ILE A 77 5.39 30.73 6.56
CA ILE A 77 4.65 29.62 5.94
C ILE A 77 3.21 29.74 6.42
N THR A 78 2.31 30.21 5.57
CA THR A 78 0.87 30.16 5.83
C THR A 78 0.41 28.72 5.66
N THR A 79 0.34 27.98 6.77
CA THR A 79 -0.37 26.71 6.83
C THR A 79 -1.87 26.98 6.72
N THR A 80 -2.46 26.66 5.58
CA THR A 80 -3.92 26.64 5.44
C THR A 80 -4.45 25.48 6.27
N THR A 81 -4.80 25.75 7.52
CA THR A 81 -5.50 24.79 8.39
C THR A 81 -6.92 24.61 7.86
N THR A 82 -7.18 23.49 7.18
CA THR A 82 -8.54 23.08 6.82
C THR A 82 -9.36 22.92 8.10
N ALA A 83 -10.50 23.60 8.19
CA ALA A 83 -11.37 23.51 9.36
C ALA A 83 -11.80 22.05 9.59
N PRO A 84 -11.91 21.60 10.86
CA PRO A 84 -12.35 20.23 11.15
C PRO A 84 -13.76 19.99 10.58
N LEU A 85 -13.94 18.87 9.88
CA LEU A 85 -15.23 18.48 9.31
C LEU A 85 -16.29 18.32 10.42
N PRO A 86 -17.56 18.69 10.17
CA PRO A 86 -18.64 18.48 11.13
C PRO A 86 -18.74 17.00 11.58
N PRO A 87 -19.08 16.72 12.84
CA PRO A 87 -19.34 15.36 13.30
C PRO A 87 -20.43 14.69 12.46
N GLY A 88 -20.21 13.42 12.10
CA GLY A 88 -21.12 12.68 11.22
C GLY A 88 -21.02 13.06 9.74
N SER A 89 -19.96 13.76 9.33
CA SER A 89 -19.69 14.02 7.91
C SER A 89 -19.20 12.77 7.21
N VAL A 90 -19.64 12.55 5.97
CA VAL A 90 -19.01 11.55 5.10
C VAL A 90 -17.57 11.98 4.81
N THR A 91 -16.62 11.06 4.99
CA THR A 91 -15.18 11.26 4.75
C THR A 91 -14.63 10.38 3.64
N GLY A 92 -15.38 9.38 3.18
CA GLY A 92 -14.98 8.51 2.08
C GLY A 92 -16.16 7.83 1.40
N ILE A 93 -16.02 7.55 0.10
CA ILE A 93 -16.94 6.74 -0.69
C ILE A 93 -16.13 5.60 -1.34
N SER A 94 -16.66 4.37 -1.32
CA SER A 94 -16.10 3.22 -2.02
C SER A 94 -17.16 2.54 -2.90
N LEU A 95 -16.74 2.02 -4.05
CA LEU A 95 -17.57 1.35 -5.05
C LEU A 95 -17.19 -0.12 -5.20
N THR A 96 -18.15 -1.00 -5.49
CA THR A 96 -17.84 -2.40 -5.84
C THR A 96 -17.11 -2.57 -7.17
N PHE A 97 -17.15 -1.57 -8.04
CA PHE A 97 -16.32 -1.48 -9.24
C PHE A 97 -16.11 -0.02 -9.67
N TYR A 98 -15.00 0.25 -10.37
CA TYR A 98 -14.61 1.59 -10.84
C TYR A 98 -14.49 1.69 -12.37
N SER A 99 -14.81 0.61 -13.08
CA SER A 99 -14.85 0.60 -14.54
C SER A 99 -15.92 -0.35 -15.07
N ALA A 100 -16.56 0.01 -16.18
CA ALA A 100 -17.50 -0.84 -16.89
C ALA A 100 -17.26 -0.77 -18.41
N GLN A 101 -17.18 -1.93 -19.05
CA GLN A 101 -17.20 -2.07 -20.51
C GLN A 101 -18.57 -2.64 -20.89
N LEU A 102 -19.33 -1.87 -21.67
CA LEU A 102 -20.72 -2.16 -22.02
C LEU A 102 -20.91 -2.06 -23.54
N HIS A 103 -22.05 -2.53 -24.03
CA HIS A 103 -22.54 -2.31 -25.39
C HIS A 103 -23.94 -1.71 -25.34
N VAL A 104 -24.30 -0.95 -26.37
CA VAL A 104 -25.64 -0.39 -26.48
C VAL A 104 -26.68 -1.52 -26.45
N GLY A 105 -27.64 -1.42 -25.54
CA GLY A 105 -28.67 -2.44 -25.31
C GLY A 105 -28.36 -3.43 -24.18
N ASP A 106 -27.17 -3.39 -23.57
CA ASP A 106 -26.90 -4.12 -22.34
C ASP A 106 -27.81 -3.64 -21.20
N ALA A 107 -28.09 -4.54 -20.25
CA ALA A 107 -28.83 -4.18 -19.04
C ALA A 107 -28.04 -3.14 -18.22
N PRO A 108 -28.72 -2.22 -17.51
CA PRO A 108 -28.04 -1.27 -16.65
C PRO A 108 -27.18 -1.96 -15.58
N VAL A 109 -26.00 -1.41 -15.30
CA VAL A 109 -25.09 -1.87 -14.25
C VAL A 109 -25.03 -0.85 -13.13
N MET A 110 -24.82 -1.28 -11.89
CA MET A 110 -24.82 -0.39 -10.73
C MET A 110 -23.70 -0.78 -9.78
N PRO A 111 -22.74 0.12 -9.47
CA PRO A 111 -21.80 -0.10 -8.39
C PRO A 111 -22.52 0.06 -7.05
N TRP A 112 -22.21 -0.81 -6.10
CA TRP A 112 -22.68 -0.62 -4.73
C TRP A 112 -21.82 0.44 -4.06
N VAL A 113 -22.47 1.47 -3.51
CA VAL A 113 -21.82 2.57 -2.81
C VAL A 113 -21.74 2.27 -1.31
N THR A 114 -20.55 2.43 -0.75
CA THR A 114 -20.33 2.41 0.69
C THR A 114 -19.75 3.75 1.11
N MET A 115 -20.49 4.51 1.92
CA MET A 115 -19.99 5.74 2.54
C MET A 115 -19.37 5.45 3.90
N THR A 116 -18.33 6.21 4.25
CA THR A 116 -17.66 6.13 5.55
C THR A 116 -17.61 7.51 6.21
N PRO A 117 -17.63 7.58 7.54
CA PRO A 117 -17.83 6.46 8.47
C PRO A 117 -19.27 5.92 8.43
N GLU A 118 -19.51 4.71 8.94
CA GLU A 118 -20.84 4.06 8.91
C GLU A 118 -21.90 4.85 9.70
N ASP A 119 -21.46 5.63 10.70
CA ASP A 119 -22.30 6.52 11.50
C ASP A 119 -22.46 7.93 10.90
N ALA A 120 -22.11 8.12 9.62
CA ALA A 120 -22.38 9.35 8.90
C ALA A 120 -23.88 9.69 8.93
N THR A 121 -24.17 10.96 9.19
CA THR A 121 -25.54 11.43 9.48
C THR A 121 -26.41 11.58 8.23
N ASP A 122 -25.78 11.68 7.05
CA ASP A 122 -26.43 11.72 5.75
C ASP A 122 -25.53 11.07 4.70
N VAL A 123 -26.01 9.96 4.12
CA VAL A 123 -25.31 9.16 3.11
C VAL A 123 -25.97 9.28 1.74
N SER A 124 -26.72 10.36 1.50
CA SER A 124 -27.38 10.60 0.22
C SER A 124 -26.36 10.75 -0.92
N GLU A 125 -26.66 10.09 -2.02
CA GLU A 125 -25.84 10.04 -3.22
C GLU A 125 -26.30 11.08 -4.24
N LYS A 126 -25.35 11.73 -4.90
CA LYS A 126 -25.61 12.56 -6.08
C LYS A 126 -24.84 11.99 -7.27
N TRP A 127 -25.57 11.54 -8.28
CA TRP A 127 -25.01 10.93 -9.49
C TRP A 127 -25.03 11.89 -10.68
N GLU A 128 -23.92 11.91 -11.44
CA GLU A 128 -23.79 12.71 -12.65
C GLU A 128 -22.99 11.93 -13.71
N SER A 129 -23.39 12.06 -14.98
CA SER A 129 -22.59 11.63 -16.13
C SER A 129 -21.89 12.82 -16.77
N THR A 130 -20.64 12.65 -17.19
CA THR A 130 -19.95 13.66 -17.99
C THR A 130 -20.45 13.72 -19.43
N ASP A 131 -21.07 12.64 -19.92
CA ASP A 131 -21.64 12.57 -21.27
C ASP A 131 -22.81 11.57 -21.31
N GLU A 132 -24.02 12.10 -21.18
CA GLU A 132 -25.27 11.33 -21.24
C GLU A 132 -25.58 10.76 -22.64
N SER A 133 -24.88 11.21 -23.69
CA SER A 133 -25.01 10.60 -25.02
C SER A 133 -24.28 9.26 -25.13
N VAL A 134 -23.33 8.99 -24.22
CA VAL A 134 -22.59 7.73 -24.11
C VAL A 134 -23.24 6.82 -23.07
N ALA A 135 -23.42 7.30 -21.84
CA ALA A 135 -24.14 6.58 -20.80
C ALA A 135 -24.83 7.54 -19.82
N THR A 136 -26.06 7.20 -19.41
CA THR A 136 -26.82 7.91 -18.38
C THR A 136 -26.70 7.19 -17.04
N VAL A 137 -26.90 7.92 -15.93
CA VAL A 137 -27.02 7.37 -14.59
C VAL A 137 -28.28 7.91 -13.91
N ASP A 138 -29.04 7.08 -13.21
CA ASP A 138 -30.21 7.51 -12.45
C ASP A 138 -29.87 7.90 -11.01
N GLU A 139 -30.88 8.30 -10.22
CA GLU A 139 -30.70 8.69 -8.81
C GLU A 139 -30.24 7.54 -7.90
N TYR A 140 -30.30 6.30 -8.37
CA TYR A 140 -29.90 5.09 -7.65
C TYR A 140 -28.56 4.52 -8.13
N GLY A 141 -27.88 5.18 -9.07
CA GLY A 141 -26.59 4.73 -9.60
C GLY A 141 -26.66 3.68 -10.72
N HIS A 142 -27.83 3.45 -11.32
CA HIS A 142 -27.94 2.56 -12.48
C HIS A 142 -27.40 3.23 -13.73
N ILE A 143 -26.26 2.73 -14.20
CA ILE A 143 -25.57 3.18 -15.41
C ILE A 143 -26.16 2.45 -16.61
N THR A 144 -26.76 3.20 -17.54
CA THR A 144 -27.37 2.67 -18.77
C THR A 144 -26.54 3.10 -19.98
N PRO A 145 -26.05 2.16 -20.82
CA PRO A 145 -25.34 2.50 -22.05
C PRO A 145 -26.30 3.05 -23.10
N VAL A 146 -25.95 4.19 -23.70
CA VAL A 146 -26.79 4.95 -24.65
C VAL A 146 -26.19 4.93 -26.06
N GLY A 147 -24.88 5.20 -26.19
CA GLY A 147 -24.20 5.30 -27.47
C GLY A 147 -22.71 5.01 -27.34
N ASP A 148 -22.06 4.64 -28.45
CA ASP A 148 -20.64 4.30 -28.45
C ASP A 148 -19.77 5.49 -28.01
N GLY A 149 -18.82 5.24 -27.11
CA GLY A 149 -17.92 6.27 -26.59
C GLY A 149 -17.40 5.95 -25.19
N ALA A 150 -16.81 6.96 -24.55
CA ALA A 150 -16.34 6.87 -23.18
C ALA A 150 -16.83 8.07 -22.36
N CYS A 151 -17.29 7.83 -21.14
CA CYS A 151 -17.70 8.86 -20.19
C CYS A 151 -17.33 8.49 -18.76
N ILE A 152 -17.42 9.46 -17.85
CA ILE A 152 -17.25 9.24 -16.41
C ILE A 152 -18.60 9.40 -15.74
N ILE A 153 -18.95 8.42 -14.91
CA ILE A 153 -20.08 8.49 -13.99
C ILE A 153 -19.53 8.79 -12.59
N ARG A 154 -19.98 9.89 -11.99
CA ARG A 154 -19.52 10.32 -10.65
C ARG A 154 -20.65 10.18 -9.64
N VAL A 155 -20.36 9.57 -8.48
CA VAL A 155 -21.16 9.70 -7.27
C VAL A 155 -20.49 10.66 -6.31
N THR A 156 -21.24 11.60 -5.77
CA THR A 156 -20.78 12.60 -4.80
C THR A 156 -21.62 12.52 -3.54
N SER A 157 -21.02 12.62 -2.36
CA SER A 157 -21.77 12.73 -1.11
C SER A 157 -22.48 14.09 -1.08
N VAL A 158 -23.79 14.09 -0.84
CA VAL A 158 -24.54 15.33 -0.62
C VAL A 158 -24.06 16.03 0.66
N ASN A 159 -23.75 15.23 1.69
CA ASN A 159 -23.33 15.70 2.99
C ASN A 159 -21.90 16.28 2.99
N ASN A 160 -21.01 15.72 2.15
CA ASN A 160 -19.68 16.27 1.92
C ASN A 160 -19.30 16.25 0.43
N PRO A 161 -19.61 17.32 -0.33
CA PRO A 161 -19.37 17.36 -1.78
C PRO A 161 -17.89 17.27 -2.20
N ALA A 162 -16.95 17.39 -1.26
CA ALA A 162 -15.54 17.13 -1.53
C ALA A 162 -15.21 15.62 -1.62
N VAL A 163 -16.11 14.76 -1.16
CA VAL A 163 -16.00 13.30 -1.22
C VAL A 163 -16.86 12.79 -2.37
N PHE A 164 -16.19 12.22 -3.37
CA PHE A 164 -16.81 11.62 -4.54
C PHE A 164 -16.02 10.38 -4.98
N ALA A 165 -16.64 9.53 -5.79
CA ALA A 165 -16.01 8.41 -6.47
C ALA A 165 -16.48 8.38 -7.93
N GLU A 166 -15.68 7.78 -8.81
CA GLU A 166 -15.92 7.81 -10.26
C GLU A 166 -15.82 6.42 -10.87
N VAL A 167 -16.72 6.12 -11.82
CA VAL A 167 -16.69 4.94 -12.67
C VAL A 167 -16.35 5.37 -14.09
N SER A 168 -15.30 4.79 -14.65
CA SER A 168 -14.98 4.94 -16.08
C SER A 168 -15.84 4.00 -16.90
N VAL A 169 -16.67 4.54 -17.79
CA VAL A 169 -17.60 3.75 -18.62
C VAL A 169 -17.19 3.85 -20.08
N THR A 170 -17.06 2.69 -20.72
CA THR A 170 -16.86 2.58 -22.16
C THR A 170 -18.03 1.81 -22.75
N VAL A 171 -18.65 2.34 -23.80
CA VAL A 171 -19.76 1.72 -24.53
C VAL A 171 -19.33 1.42 -25.96
N GLY A 172 -19.55 0.18 -26.41
CA GLY A 172 -19.16 -0.31 -27.74
C GLY A 172 -17.67 -0.65 -27.85
N ASP A 173 -17.22 -0.93 -29.08
CA ASP A 173 -15.81 -1.26 -29.41
C ASP A 173 -14.87 -0.03 -29.38
N ALA A 174 -15.20 0.95 -28.54
CA ALA A 174 -14.48 2.20 -28.41
C ALA A 174 -13.15 2.05 -27.63
N ALA A 175 -12.28 1.16 -28.10
CA ALA A 175 -10.83 1.31 -28.00
C ALA A 175 -10.30 2.40 -28.98
N ALA A 176 -11.18 3.09 -29.74
CA ALA A 176 -10.80 3.97 -30.84
C ALA A 176 -11.41 5.40 -30.83
N ALA A 177 -12.12 5.84 -29.78
CA ALA A 177 -12.72 7.18 -29.77
C ALA A 177 -12.71 7.89 -28.40
N ALA A 178 -11.55 7.88 -27.72
CA ALA A 178 -11.09 9.03 -26.94
C ALA A 178 -9.75 9.57 -27.48
N ALA A 179 -9.39 9.18 -28.71
CA ALA A 179 -8.31 9.76 -29.50
C ALA A 179 -8.87 10.87 -30.43
N ALA A 180 -9.51 11.89 -29.85
CA ALA A 180 -9.89 13.09 -30.59
C ALA A 180 -9.92 14.34 -29.70
N THR A 181 -8.93 14.50 -28.82
CA THR A 181 -8.19 15.75 -28.62
C THR A 181 -6.84 15.39 -28.02
N THR A 182 -5.88 15.03 -28.87
CA THR A 182 -4.49 15.50 -28.78
C THR A 182 -3.86 15.19 -30.13
N THR A 183 -3.87 16.19 -30.99
CA THR A 183 -3.14 16.20 -32.26
C THR A 183 -1.67 15.90 -32.00
N THR A 184 -1.14 14.90 -32.70
CA THR A 184 0.30 14.72 -32.90
C THR A 184 0.88 16.01 -33.46
N THR A 185 1.53 16.78 -32.58
CA THR A 185 2.48 17.81 -32.98
C THR A 185 3.82 17.40 -32.39
N THR A 186 4.78 17.14 -33.26
CA THR A 186 6.20 17.22 -32.95
C THR A 186 6.51 18.66 -32.54
N ALA A 187 6.28 18.97 -31.26
CA ALA A 187 6.77 20.14 -30.53
C ALA A 187 6.37 19.95 -29.05
N ASN A 188 7.35 19.64 -28.20
CA ASN A 188 7.31 19.75 -26.73
C ASN A 188 5.93 19.93 -26.05
N GLN A 189 5.36 18.83 -25.56
CA GLN A 189 4.46 18.74 -24.39
C GLN A 189 4.72 17.33 -23.81
N THR A 190 5.34 17.05 -22.65
CA THR A 190 5.43 17.76 -21.36
C THR A 190 4.07 18.14 -20.79
N ALA A 191 3.11 17.21 -20.81
CA ALA A 191 2.36 16.94 -19.60
C ALA A 191 3.26 16.00 -18.78
N ALA A 192 3.79 16.47 -17.66
CA ALA A 192 4.85 15.83 -16.92
C ALA A 192 4.56 14.33 -16.68
N ARG A 193 5.44 13.44 -17.16
CA ARG A 193 5.73 12.21 -16.41
C ARG A 193 6.24 12.70 -15.07
N THR A 194 5.34 12.85 -14.10
CA THR A 194 5.61 13.58 -12.86
C THR A 194 6.85 12.99 -12.18
N ASP A 195 7.92 13.79 -12.12
CA ASP A 195 9.11 13.61 -11.29
C ASP A 195 9.71 12.20 -11.23
N ILE A 196 10.00 11.60 -12.40
CA ILE A 196 10.91 10.45 -12.46
C ILE A 196 12.33 10.95 -12.29
N GLU A 197 12.99 10.51 -11.22
CA GLU A 197 14.37 10.81 -10.91
C GLU A 197 15.19 9.51 -10.90
N VAL A 198 16.37 9.53 -11.52
CA VAL A 198 17.32 8.41 -11.44
C VAL A 198 18.52 8.85 -10.63
N LYS A 199 18.72 8.25 -9.45
CA LYS A 199 19.87 8.48 -8.56
C LYS A 199 20.67 7.19 -8.48
N ASP A 200 21.95 7.22 -8.84
CA ASP A 200 22.85 6.05 -8.79
C ASP A 200 22.28 4.80 -9.48
N GLY A 201 21.56 5.00 -10.58
CA GLY A 201 20.92 3.93 -11.36
C GLY A 201 19.60 3.40 -10.77
N ILE A 202 19.12 3.96 -9.67
CA ILE A 202 17.84 3.62 -9.03
C ILE A 202 16.79 4.63 -9.47
N THR A 203 15.63 4.14 -9.90
CA THR A 203 14.51 4.99 -10.31
C THR A 203 13.63 5.34 -9.11
N TYR A 204 13.29 6.62 -8.98
CA TYR A 204 12.33 7.16 -8.04
C TYR A 204 11.23 7.89 -8.80
N VAL A 205 9.99 7.81 -8.34
CA VAL A 205 8.88 8.61 -8.86
C VAL A 205 8.23 9.31 -7.69
N GLN A 206 8.27 10.64 -7.69
CA GLN A 206 7.83 11.46 -6.54
C GLN A 206 8.48 11.03 -5.21
N GLY A 207 9.76 10.63 -5.26
CA GLY A 207 10.52 10.14 -4.11
C GLY A 207 10.28 8.66 -3.74
N VAL A 208 9.34 7.97 -4.40
CA VAL A 208 9.10 6.53 -4.19
C VAL A 208 10.03 5.71 -5.07
N LEU A 209 10.85 4.85 -4.46
CA LEU A 209 11.74 3.92 -5.16
C LEU A 209 10.92 2.92 -5.99
N ILE A 210 11.18 2.83 -7.29
CA ILE A 210 10.51 1.89 -8.21
C ILE A 210 11.48 0.79 -8.63
N ALA A 211 11.04 -0.46 -8.45
CA ALA A 211 11.64 -1.65 -9.02
C ALA A 211 10.52 -2.48 -9.67
N ASN A 212 10.54 -2.60 -11.00
CA ASN A 212 9.58 -3.42 -11.75
C ASN A 212 10.22 -3.90 -13.06
N LYS A 213 9.44 -4.43 -14.02
CA LYS A 213 10.00 -4.96 -15.28
C LYS A 213 10.66 -3.91 -16.18
N THR A 214 10.25 -2.63 -16.07
CA THR A 214 10.80 -1.51 -16.84
C THR A 214 11.98 -0.86 -16.12
N TYR A 215 11.88 -0.70 -14.80
CA TYR A 215 12.85 0.02 -13.98
C TYR A 215 13.62 -0.97 -13.09
N PRO A 216 14.79 -1.47 -13.54
CA PRO A 216 15.62 -2.34 -12.73
C PRO A 216 16.39 -1.57 -11.66
N LEU A 217 16.82 -2.30 -10.64
CA LEU A 217 17.85 -1.91 -9.70
C LEU A 217 19.25 -2.29 -10.22
N PRO A 218 20.28 -1.50 -9.87
CA PRO A 218 21.67 -1.88 -10.10
C PRO A 218 22.01 -3.24 -9.49
N ALA A 219 22.92 -4.00 -10.13
CA ALA A 219 23.31 -5.31 -9.64
C ALA A 219 24.03 -5.25 -8.28
N ASP A 220 24.72 -4.16 -8.00
CA ASP A 220 25.43 -3.89 -6.76
C ASP A 220 24.57 -3.17 -5.69
N TYR A 221 23.32 -2.80 -6.01
CA TYR A 221 22.40 -2.27 -5.02
C TYR A 221 21.99 -3.35 -4.02
N ASN A 222 22.43 -3.19 -2.78
CA ASN A 222 22.22 -4.16 -1.72
C ASN A 222 22.06 -3.46 -0.36
N PRO A 223 20.81 -3.29 0.15
CA PRO A 223 20.56 -2.71 1.47
C PRO A 223 20.94 -3.66 2.63
N GLY A 224 21.37 -4.89 2.36
CA GLY A 224 21.81 -5.88 3.35
C GLY A 224 20.66 -6.64 4.04
N GLY A 225 19.41 -6.24 3.85
CA GLY A 225 18.25 -6.84 4.49
C GLY A 225 16.98 -6.04 4.21
N LEU A 226 15.90 -6.35 4.93
CA LEU A 226 14.78 -5.43 5.03
C LEU A 226 15.26 -4.14 5.68
N THR A 227 14.76 -2.99 5.21
CA THR A 227 15.05 -1.73 5.87
C THR A 227 14.50 -1.74 7.30
N PRO A 228 15.13 -1.04 8.26
CA PRO A 228 14.63 -0.96 9.62
C PRO A 228 13.17 -0.49 9.71
N GLU A 229 12.78 0.46 8.86
CA GLU A 229 11.43 1.01 8.79
C GLU A 229 10.43 -0.04 8.30
N THR A 230 10.82 -0.82 7.28
CA THR A 230 9.99 -1.92 6.76
C THR A 230 9.81 -3.02 7.80
N GLN A 231 10.88 -3.40 8.52
CA GLN A 231 10.78 -4.40 9.58
C GLN A 231 9.89 -3.92 10.74
N ALA A 232 10.10 -2.68 11.21
CA ALA A 232 9.31 -2.12 12.29
C ALA A 232 7.81 -2.01 11.94
N ALA A 233 7.50 -1.64 10.70
CA ALA A 233 6.13 -1.60 10.21
C ALA A 233 5.49 -3.00 10.15
N PHE A 234 6.26 -4.02 9.73
CA PHE A 234 5.79 -5.40 9.76
C PHE A 234 5.53 -5.89 11.19
N ASP A 235 6.42 -5.57 12.13
CA ASP A 235 6.27 -5.98 13.53
C ASP A 235 4.99 -5.36 14.15
N GLU A 236 4.68 -4.10 13.83
CA GLU A 236 3.42 -3.44 14.21
C GLU A 236 2.21 -4.15 13.59
N MET A 237 2.26 -4.43 12.28
CA MET A 237 1.20 -5.12 11.54
C MET A 237 0.93 -6.52 12.10
N ALA A 238 1.98 -7.30 12.37
CA ALA A 238 1.88 -8.65 12.91
C ALA A 238 1.33 -8.66 14.34
N ALA A 239 1.72 -7.69 15.17
CA ALA A 239 1.20 -7.55 16.53
C ALA A 239 -0.29 -7.22 16.55
N ASP A 240 -0.77 -6.41 15.61
CA ASP A 240 -2.18 -6.07 15.50
C ASP A 240 -3.01 -7.23 14.92
N ALA A 241 -2.51 -7.93 13.90
CA ALA A 241 -3.14 -9.15 13.40
C ALA A 241 -3.29 -10.22 14.52
N ALA A 242 -2.32 -10.32 15.42
CA ALA A 242 -2.37 -11.23 16.56
C ALA A 242 -3.51 -10.92 17.54
N LYS A 243 -3.95 -9.66 17.65
CA LYS A 243 -5.12 -9.28 18.47
C LYS A 243 -6.42 -9.83 17.89
N ASP A 244 -6.46 -10.04 16.58
CA ASP A 244 -7.56 -10.67 15.87
C ASP A 244 -7.42 -12.21 15.80
N GLY A 245 -6.43 -12.79 16.49
CA GLY A 245 -6.18 -14.23 16.53
C GLY A 245 -5.47 -14.78 15.29
N LEU A 246 -4.89 -13.92 14.46
CA LEU A 246 -4.16 -14.27 13.24
C LEU A 246 -2.66 -14.29 13.47
N SER A 247 -1.92 -15.04 12.65
CA SER A 247 -0.45 -15.14 12.75
C SER A 247 0.20 -14.76 11.44
N LEU A 248 0.93 -13.64 11.43
CA LEU A 248 1.72 -13.18 10.28
C LEU A 248 3.21 -13.43 10.52
N SER A 249 3.88 -13.99 9.52
CA SER A 249 5.31 -14.26 9.52
C SER A 249 5.91 -13.96 8.15
N ILE A 250 7.16 -13.49 8.11
CA ILE A 250 7.86 -13.24 6.85
C ILE A 250 8.43 -14.57 6.36
N CYS A 251 7.96 -15.08 5.21
CA CYS A 251 8.53 -16.28 4.61
C CYS A 251 9.66 -15.97 3.64
N SER A 252 9.67 -14.77 3.03
CA SER A 252 10.72 -14.30 2.14
C SER A 252 10.80 -12.77 2.19
N GLY A 253 11.87 -12.23 2.75
CA GLY A 253 12.13 -10.79 2.84
C GLY A 253 13.08 -10.30 1.75
N PHE A 254 14.15 -9.60 2.12
CA PHE A 254 15.18 -9.15 1.18
C PHE A 254 15.79 -10.30 0.37
N ARG A 255 15.97 -10.08 -0.93
CA ARG A 255 16.71 -10.97 -1.84
C ARG A 255 17.73 -10.17 -2.64
N SER A 256 19.01 -10.53 -2.55
CA SER A 256 20.06 -9.87 -3.35
C SER A 256 19.87 -10.15 -4.85
N TYR A 257 20.55 -9.35 -5.68
CA TYR A 257 20.59 -9.56 -7.12
C TYR A 257 21.05 -10.99 -7.48
N GLU A 258 22.10 -11.48 -6.82
CA GLU A 258 22.67 -12.83 -7.06
C GLU A 258 21.69 -13.93 -6.69
N LEU A 259 21.03 -13.80 -5.54
CA LEU A 259 20.00 -14.76 -5.11
C LEU A 259 18.84 -14.76 -6.11
N GLN A 260 18.39 -13.58 -6.55
CA GLN A 260 17.33 -13.46 -7.55
C GLN A 260 17.74 -14.10 -8.88
N ASN A 261 19.00 -13.93 -9.32
CA ASN A 261 19.52 -14.56 -10.53
C ASN A 261 19.49 -16.09 -10.44
N GLN A 262 19.88 -16.66 -9.30
CA GLN A 262 19.81 -18.10 -9.06
C GLN A 262 18.37 -18.62 -9.09
N LEU A 263 17.45 -17.95 -8.39
CA LEU A 263 16.03 -18.32 -8.36
C LEU A 263 15.40 -18.27 -9.77
N TYR A 264 15.58 -17.15 -10.47
CA TYR A 264 15.03 -16.96 -11.81
C TYR A 264 15.58 -17.99 -12.81
N THR A 265 16.88 -18.29 -12.75
CA THR A 265 17.50 -19.34 -13.57
C THR A 265 16.88 -20.71 -13.29
N ASN A 266 16.67 -21.06 -12.02
CA ASN A 266 16.05 -22.33 -11.64
C ASN A 266 14.60 -22.43 -12.15
N TYR A 267 13.83 -21.34 -12.06
CA TYR A 267 12.47 -21.26 -12.60
C TYR A 267 12.44 -21.39 -14.12
N CYS A 268 13.34 -20.71 -14.84
CA CYS A 268 13.47 -20.85 -16.29
C CYS A 268 13.79 -22.29 -16.69
N ASN A 269 14.68 -22.96 -15.96
CA ASN A 269 15.08 -24.35 -16.23
C ASN A 269 13.95 -25.35 -15.96
N ARG A 270 13.12 -25.09 -14.93
CA ARG A 270 12.04 -25.99 -14.53
C ARG A 270 10.77 -25.80 -15.37
N ASP A 271 10.38 -24.56 -15.58
CA ASP A 271 9.04 -24.19 -16.07
C ASP A 271 9.08 -23.42 -17.40
N GLY A 272 10.27 -23.04 -17.88
CA GLY A 272 10.47 -22.24 -19.08
C GLY A 272 10.44 -20.73 -18.81
N LYS A 273 11.18 -19.98 -19.64
CA LYS A 273 11.36 -18.53 -19.49
C LYS A 273 10.03 -17.74 -19.49
N ALA A 274 9.11 -18.08 -20.40
CA ALA A 274 7.83 -17.38 -20.51
C ALA A 274 6.97 -17.53 -19.24
N ALA A 275 6.96 -18.73 -18.63
CA ALA A 275 6.27 -18.95 -17.36
C ALA A 275 6.97 -18.20 -16.21
N ALA A 276 8.30 -18.32 -16.13
CA ALA A 276 9.09 -17.63 -15.11
C ALA A 276 8.95 -16.10 -15.16
N ASP A 277 8.80 -15.50 -16.35
CA ASP A 277 8.57 -14.07 -16.52
C ASP A 277 7.20 -13.61 -15.98
N ARG A 278 6.23 -14.50 -15.71
CA ARG A 278 4.89 -14.16 -15.16
C ARG A 278 4.82 -14.19 -13.64
N TYR A 279 5.51 -15.13 -13.00
CA TYR A 279 5.45 -15.35 -11.55
C TYR A 279 6.77 -15.05 -10.81
N SER A 280 7.82 -14.71 -11.56
CA SER A 280 9.13 -14.37 -11.01
C SER A 280 9.68 -13.12 -11.70
N ALA A 281 10.84 -12.65 -11.24
CA ALA A 281 11.50 -11.47 -11.76
C ALA A 281 12.91 -11.82 -12.26
N ARG A 282 13.30 -11.25 -13.40
CA ARG A 282 14.71 -11.19 -13.82
C ARG A 282 15.51 -10.46 -12.73
N PRO A 283 16.79 -10.80 -12.51
CA PRO A 283 17.59 -10.12 -11.49
C PRO A 283 17.66 -8.61 -11.78
N GLY A 284 17.60 -7.78 -10.73
CA GLY A 284 17.42 -6.33 -10.83
C GLY A 284 15.95 -5.89 -10.87
N HIS A 285 15.02 -6.74 -11.30
CA HIS A 285 13.60 -6.38 -11.45
C HIS A 285 12.71 -6.86 -10.29
N SER A 286 13.30 -7.47 -9.26
CA SER A 286 12.56 -7.96 -8.09
C SER A 286 12.46 -6.86 -7.04
N GLU A 287 11.25 -6.53 -6.59
CA GLU A 287 11.08 -5.60 -5.46
C GLU A 287 11.74 -6.10 -4.18
N HIS A 288 11.97 -7.41 -4.00
CA HIS A 288 12.68 -7.91 -2.82
C HIS A 288 14.11 -7.38 -2.70
N GLN A 289 14.74 -6.97 -3.81
CA GLN A 289 16.07 -6.37 -3.78
C GLN A 289 16.05 -4.97 -3.13
N THR A 290 14.89 -4.31 -3.07
CA THR A 290 14.71 -3.01 -2.41
C THR A 290 14.89 -3.08 -0.88
N GLY A 291 14.68 -4.25 -0.28
CA GLY A 291 14.51 -4.35 1.19
C GLY A 291 13.19 -3.74 1.70
N LEU A 292 12.27 -3.37 0.80
CA LEU A 292 10.95 -2.81 1.09
C LEU A 292 9.81 -3.78 0.76
N ALA A 293 10.10 -4.98 0.26
CA ALA A 293 9.10 -5.98 -0.08
C ALA A 293 9.32 -7.29 0.67
N MET A 294 8.21 -7.97 0.97
CA MET A 294 8.20 -9.24 1.67
C MET A 294 7.00 -10.10 1.27
N ASP A 295 7.22 -11.41 1.28
CA ASP A 295 6.17 -12.42 1.16
C ASP A 295 5.74 -12.87 2.55
N ILE A 296 4.44 -12.80 2.83
CA ILE A 296 3.86 -13.16 4.14
C ILE A 296 3.35 -14.60 4.13
N ASN A 297 3.74 -15.36 5.16
CA ASN A 297 3.37 -16.74 5.48
C ASN A 297 3.73 -17.78 4.41
N MET A 298 3.23 -17.63 3.18
CA MET A 298 3.46 -18.56 2.09
C MET A 298 3.36 -17.86 0.73
N ALA A 299 4.46 -17.90 -0.04
CA ALA A 299 4.50 -17.40 -1.41
C ALA A 299 3.89 -18.41 -2.42
N SER A 300 2.58 -18.65 -2.31
CA SER A 300 1.84 -19.61 -3.14
C SER A 300 0.35 -19.29 -3.15
N ASP A 301 -0.35 -19.66 -4.23
CA ASP A 301 -1.79 -19.45 -4.41
C ASP A 301 -2.64 -20.09 -3.28
N ALA A 302 -2.07 -21.08 -2.57
CA ALA A 302 -2.69 -21.66 -1.37
C ALA A 302 -2.91 -20.65 -0.22
N PHE A 303 -2.23 -19.50 -0.24
CA PHE A 303 -2.42 -18.44 0.74
C PHE A 303 -3.66 -17.57 0.44
N ASN A 304 -4.12 -17.49 -0.81
CA ASN A 304 -5.12 -16.53 -1.29
C ASN A 304 -6.43 -16.49 -0.47
N ASP A 305 -6.91 -17.65 -0.04
CA ASP A 305 -8.22 -17.78 0.63
C ASP A 305 -8.14 -17.82 2.16
N THR A 306 -6.94 -17.69 2.72
CA THR A 306 -6.72 -17.72 4.17
C THR A 306 -7.29 -16.49 4.88
N PRO A 307 -7.65 -16.60 6.17
CA PRO A 307 -8.02 -15.44 6.97
C PRO A 307 -6.93 -14.35 6.99
N GLU A 308 -5.66 -14.75 7.03
CA GLU A 308 -4.51 -13.85 7.02
C GLU A 308 -4.40 -13.07 5.70
N ALA A 309 -4.61 -13.70 4.55
CA ALA A 309 -4.55 -13.01 3.26
C ALA A 309 -5.67 -11.97 3.11
N LYS A 310 -6.89 -12.30 3.56
CA LYS A 310 -8.02 -11.36 3.58
C LYS A 310 -7.75 -10.19 4.51
N TRP A 311 -7.24 -10.48 5.70
CA TRP A 311 -6.87 -9.45 6.67
C TRP A 311 -5.78 -8.53 6.10
N LEU A 312 -4.75 -9.07 5.44
CA LEU A 312 -3.71 -8.25 4.80
C LEU A 312 -4.30 -7.32 3.73
N ALA A 313 -5.15 -7.82 2.84
CA ALA A 313 -5.79 -7.03 1.80
C ALA A 313 -6.58 -5.83 2.37
N GLU A 314 -7.21 -6.00 3.53
CA GLU A 314 -8.01 -4.97 4.19
C GLU A 314 -7.21 -4.01 5.09
N ASN A 315 -6.06 -4.47 5.63
CA ASN A 315 -5.40 -3.79 6.75
C ASN A 315 -3.95 -3.38 6.50
N CYS A 316 -3.23 -3.99 5.55
CA CYS A 316 -1.78 -3.79 5.42
C CYS A 316 -1.38 -2.32 5.14
N TRP A 317 -2.26 -1.55 4.48
CA TRP A 317 -2.08 -0.12 4.22
C TRP A 317 -1.97 0.74 5.48
N LYS A 318 -2.61 0.33 6.58
CA LYS A 318 -2.55 1.04 7.87
C LYS A 318 -1.13 1.09 8.42
N TYR A 319 -0.29 0.14 8.03
CA TYR A 319 1.09 0.00 8.47
C TYR A 319 2.09 0.48 7.42
N GLY A 320 1.63 0.96 6.27
CA GLY A 320 2.49 1.43 5.20
C GLY A 320 2.79 0.41 4.10
N PHE A 321 2.03 -0.69 4.03
CA PHE A 321 2.17 -1.70 2.98
C PHE A 321 1.02 -1.67 1.97
N ILE A 322 1.27 -2.13 0.75
CA ILE A 322 0.21 -2.48 -0.21
C ILE A 322 0.35 -3.93 -0.64
N ILE A 323 -0.76 -4.55 -1.03
CA ILE A 323 -0.72 -5.76 -1.87
C ILE A 323 -0.27 -5.33 -3.26
N ARG A 324 1.00 -5.61 -3.59
CA ARG A 324 1.65 -5.01 -4.75
C ARG A 324 1.10 -5.50 -6.09
N TYR A 325 0.72 -6.77 -6.13
CA TYR A 325 0.25 -7.47 -7.32
C TYR A 325 -1.18 -7.96 -7.07
N PRO A 326 -2.19 -7.07 -7.16
CA PRO A 326 -3.59 -7.40 -6.89
C PRO A 326 -4.21 -8.24 -8.03
N GLN A 327 -5.31 -8.91 -7.71
CA GLN A 327 -6.04 -9.76 -8.65
C GLN A 327 -6.53 -8.96 -9.86
N GLY A 328 -6.38 -9.52 -11.07
CA GLY A 328 -6.85 -8.89 -12.31
C GLY A 328 -5.95 -7.77 -12.87
N LYS A 329 -4.81 -7.48 -12.25
CA LYS A 329 -3.89 -6.40 -12.68
C LYS A 329 -2.57 -6.89 -13.30
N GLU A 330 -2.50 -8.17 -13.69
CA GLU A 330 -1.26 -8.76 -14.24
C GLU A 330 -0.78 -8.06 -15.53
N GLU A 331 -1.68 -7.64 -16.41
CA GLU A 331 -1.31 -6.94 -17.65
C GLU A 331 -0.69 -5.55 -17.41
N ILE A 332 -0.90 -4.99 -16.21
CA ILE A 332 -0.41 -3.67 -15.79
C ILE A 332 0.89 -3.82 -15.01
N THR A 333 0.87 -4.65 -13.95
CA THR A 333 2.04 -4.83 -13.08
C THR A 333 3.10 -5.72 -13.72
N GLY A 334 2.69 -6.58 -14.66
CA GLY A 334 3.49 -7.64 -15.25
C GLY A 334 3.58 -8.90 -14.39
N TYR A 335 3.01 -8.93 -13.18
CA TYR A 335 3.12 -10.08 -12.28
C TYR A 335 1.73 -10.64 -11.99
N LYS A 336 1.63 -11.97 -11.88
CA LYS A 336 0.38 -12.63 -11.48
C LYS A 336 -0.11 -12.12 -10.12
N TYR A 337 -1.35 -12.45 -9.77
CA TYR A 337 -1.87 -12.17 -8.43
C TYR A 337 -1.01 -12.82 -7.34
N GLU A 338 -0.60 -12.04 -6.34
CA GLU A 338 0.18 -12.50 -5.20
C GLU A 338 -0.39 -11.89 -3.91
N SER A 339 -1.29 -12.60 -3.23
CA SER A 339 -1.91 -12.13 -1.98
C SER A 339 -0.94 -11.99 -0.80
N TRP A 340 0.24 -12.58 -0.93
CA TRP A 340 1.31 -12.59 0.07
C TRP A 340 2.32 -11.46 -0.11
N HIS A 341 2.45 -10.87 -1.30
CA HIS A 341 3.52 -9.90 -1.60
C HIS A 341 3.13 -8.51 -1.14
N CYS A 342 3.70 -8.09 -0.01
CA CYS A 342 3.52 -6.78 0.58
C CYS A 342 4.69 -5.85 0.22
N ARG A 343 4.38 -4.67 -0.32
CA ARG A 343 5.36 -3.62 -0.63
C ARG A 343 5.20 -2.43 0.31
N TYR A 344 6.26 -2.09 1.04
CA TYR A 344 6.31 -0.92 1.92
C TYR A 344 6.54 0.38 1.14
N LEU A 345 5.72 1.37 1.48
CA LEU A 345 5.76 2.74 0.93
C LEU A 345 5.77 3.81 2.04
N GLY A 346 5.59 3.41 3.31
CA GLY A 346 5.21 4.32 4.38
C GLY A 346 3.69 4.55 4.45
N LYS A 347 3.21 4.97 5.62
CA LYS A 347 1.76 5.04 5.93
C LYS A 347 0.99 5.99 4.98
N GLU A 348 1.56 7.15 4.65
CA GLU A 348 0.91 8.14 3.78
C GLU A 348 0.75 7.63 2.35
N TRP A 349 1.83 7.10 1.75
CA TRP A 349 1.78 6.55 0.40
C TRP A 349 0.92 5.30 0.31
N ALA A 350 1.04 4.37 1.26
CA ALA A 350 0.23 3.16 1.25
C ALA A 350 -1.26 3.47 1.35
N LYS A 351 -1.65 4.42 2.20
CA LYS A 351 -3.03 4.91 2.25
C LYS A 351 -3.45 5.53 0.92
N THR A 352 -2.62 6.41 0.37
CA THR A 352 -2.91 7.09 -0.90
C THR A 352 -3.13 6.11 -2.06
N ILE A 353 -2.26 5.11 -2.18
CA ILE A 353 -2.39 4.07 -3.20
C ILE A 353 -3.62 3.18 -2.92
N PHE A 354 -3.82 2.76 -1.67
CA PHE A 354 -4.96 1.94 -1.27
C PHE A 354 -6.30 2.64 -1.58
N ASP A 355 -6.46 3.90 -1.16
CA ASP A 355 -7.67 4.70 -1.40
C ASP A 355 -7.94 4.88 -2.90
N SER A 356 -6.89 4.94 -3.73
CA SER A 356 -7.03 5.13 -5.17
C SER A 356 -7.53 3.88 -5.92
N GLY A 357 -7.41 2.69 -5.31
CA GLY A 357 -7.69 1.41 -5.98
C GLY A 357 -6.76 1.08 -7.16
N LYS A 358 -5.68 1.85 -7.34
CA LYS A 358 -4.72 1.72 -8.44
C LYS A 358 -3.49 0.91 -8.03
N THR A 359 -2.84 0.28 -9.00
CA THR A 359 -1.47 -0.20 -8.84
C THR A 359 -0.49 0.98 -8.78
N LEU A 360 0.78 0.72 -8.41
CA LEU A 360 1.83 1.75 -8.51
C LEU A 360 2.00 2.24 -9.95
N GLU A 361 1.92 1.34 -10.93
CA GLU A 361 1.99 1.66 -12.35
C GLU A 361 0.86 2.62 -12.77
N GLU A 362 -0.38 2.31 -12.41
CA GLU A 362 -1.54 3.16 -12.72
C GLU A 362 -1.50 4.51 -11.99
N TYR A 363 -1.04 4.52 -10.74
CA TYR A 363 -0.99 5.73 -9.93
C TYR A 363 0.09 6.69 -10.43
N PHE A 364 1.30 6.19 -10.67
CA PHE A 364 2.43 7.00 -11.13
C PHE A 364 2.50 7.16 -12.65
N ASN A 365 1.61 6.52 -13.39
CA ASN A 365 1.60 6.49 -14.86
C ASN A 365 2.96 6.03 -15.42
N ILE A 366 3.39 4.84 -14.97
CA ILE A 366 4.67 4.24 -15.35
C ILE A 366 4.47 2.81 -15.88
N ASP A 367 5.36 2.37 -16.76
CA ASP A 367 5.27 1.05 -17.40
C ASP A 367 5.86 -0.06 -16.52
N SER A 368 5.40 -1.31 -16.71
CA SER A 368 6.08 -2.52 -16.23
C SER A 368 6.19 -3.57 -17.33
N LYS A 369 7.17 -3.41 -18.22
CA LYS A 369 7.44 -4.33 -19.34
C LYS A 369 8.94 -4.53 -19.49
N TYR A 370 9.36 -5.77 -19.74
CA TYR A 370 10.73 -6.02 -20.12
C TYR A 370 11.01 -5.44 -21.50
N GLN A 371 12.20 -4.89 -21.70
CA GLN A 371 12.69 -4.60 -23.04
C GLN A 371 12.94 -5.92 -23.77
N GLU A 372 12.51 -5.99 -25.03
CA GLU A 372 12.71 -7.15 -25.92
C GLU A 372 14.17 -7.32 -26.35
#